data_AF-A0A3S9WK45-F1
#
_entry.id   AF-A0A3S9WK45-F1
#
_cell.length_a   1.000
_cell.length_b   1.000
_cell.length_c   1.000
_cell.angle_alpha   90.00
_cell.angle_beta   90.00
_cell.angle_gamma   90.00
#
_symmetry.space_group_name_H-M   'P 1'
#
loop_
_entity.id
_entity.type
_entity.pdbx_description
1 polymer ?
#
loop_
_entity_poly.entity_id
_entity_poly.type
_entity_poly.pdbx_seq_one_letter_code
_entity_poly.pdbx_strand_id
1 'polypeptide(L)'
;MWADYVAPLSFHPEAVVHHEARPAQTLARAALESASQAVWVMSSRDPREVLRRHLSLVLADWAEQRKAEVDVERKEVLKQQRLDLLAILASHGVKVDDPSYLTLVTAAAHEVRTNLSDGDLADPAQVERLWRASAGSAHGKMWPSLELRVSVERDGRSFSFPDADAMSAILVLANRVTQYGVFRFIDYAGHEPQLAERLRATSLSWYARIPKVPGAPTRLEDVSGYPPL
;
A
#
# COMPACT_ATOMS: atom_id res chain seq x y z
N MET A 1 9.08 -7.66 26.24
CA MET A 1 7.82 -7.71 27.01
C MET A 1 6.81 -6.84 26.26
N TRP A 2 6.09 -7.44 25.30
CA TRP A 2 5.04 -6.80 24.47
C TRP A 2 3.73 -7.60 24.57
N ALA A 3 3.77 -8.74 25.29
CA ALA A 3 2.58 -9.49 25.66
C ALA A 3 1.63 -8.60 26.46
N ASP A 4 2.13 -7.84 27.44
CA ASP A 4 1.28 -6.95 28.26
C ASP A 4 0.71 -5.72 27.52
N TYR A 5 1.11 -5.46 26.27
CA TYR A 5 0.57 -4.36 25.44
C TYR A 5 -0.61 -4.78 24.55
N VAL A 6 -0.85 -6.10 24.38
CA VAL A 6 -1.89 -6.62 23.47
C VAL A 6 -2.70 -7.76 24.08
N ALA A 7 -2.14 -8.49 25.05
CA ALA A 7 -2.81 -9.57 25.78
C ALA A 7 -2.24 -9.65 27.21
N PRO A 8 -2.88 -9.00 28.19
CA PRO A 8 -2.36 -9.00 29.56
C PRO A 8 -2.27 -10.45 30.07
N LEU A 9 -1.15 -10.79 30.70
CA LEU A 9 -0.96 -12.12 31.33
C LEU A 9 -1.99 -12.38 32.45
N SER A 10 -2.61 -11.31 32.97
CA SER A 10 -3.70 -11.31 33.94
C SER A 10 -4.74 -10.25 33.57
N PHE A 11 -6.00 -10.63 33.38
CA PHE A 11 -7.09 -9.69 33.11
C PHE A 11 -7.54 -8.99 34.40
N HIS A 12 -6.99 -7.82 34.69
CA HIS A 12 -7.53 -6.93 35.73
C HIS A 12 -8.61 -6.01 35.13
N PRO A 13 -9.71 -5.73 35.84
CA PRO A 13 -10.77 -4.82 35.36
C PRO A 13 -10.26 -3.41 35.00
N GLU A 14 -9.13 -3.01 35.56
CA GLU A 14 -8.50 -1.70 35.33
C GLU A 14 -7.34 -1.74 34.33
N ALA A 15 -7.03 -2.91 33.75
CA ALA A 15 -5.96 -3.03 32.76
C ALA A 15 -6.40 -2.40 31.43
N VAL A 16 -5.70 -1.34 31.01
CA VAL A 16 -5.89 -0.70 29.71
C VAL A 16 -4.93 -1.30 28.70
N VAL A 17 -5.45 -1.89 27.62
CA VAL A 17 -4.65 -2.38 26.50
C VAL A 17 -4.38 -1.22 25.54
N HIS A 18 -3.12 -0.82 25.40
CA HIS A 18 -2.71 0.28 24.54
C HIS A 18 -2.33 -0.24 23.13
N HIS A 19 -3.25 -0.13 22.16
CA HIS A 19 -2.96 -0.47 20.77
C HIS A 19 -2.32 0.71 20.02
N GLU A 20 -1.04 0.96 20.23
CA GLU A 20 -0.44 2.24 19.79
C GLU A 20 -0.13 2.31 18.27
N ALA A 21 0.28 1.22 17.63
CA ALA A 21 0.84 1.32 16.25
C ALA A 21 0.48 0.17 15.28
N ARG A 22 0.21 -1.03 15.81
CA ARG A 22 0.05 -2.23 14.99
C ARG A 22 -1.14 -2.17 14.01
N PRO A 23 -2.33 -1.65 14.39
CA PRO A 23 -3.44 -1.53 13.44
C PRO A 23 -3.11 -0.62 12.26
N ALA A 24 -2.53 0.56 12.52
CA ALA A 24 -2.17 1.52 11.47
C ALA A 24 -1.16 0.93 10.48
N GLN A 25 -0.11 0.27 10.98
CA GLN A 25 0.91 -0.39 10.14
C GLN A 25 0.35 -1.56 9.35
N THR A 26 -0.55 -2.34 9.94
CA THR A 26 -1.23 -3.45 9.27
C THR A 26 -2.11 -2.95 8.14
N LEU A 27 -2.91 -1.90 8.39
CA LEU A 27 -3.78 -1.28 7.39
C LEU A 27 -2.95 -0.60 6.28
N ALA A 28 -1.90 0.14 6.63
CA ALA A 28 -1.01 0.77 5.67
C ALA A 28 -0.36 -0.27 4.76
N ARG A 29 0.14 -1.37 5.32
CA ARG A 29 0.67 -2.50 4.54
C ARG A 29 -0.38 -3.09 3.61
N ALA A 30 -1.57 -3.41 4.12
CA ALA A 30 -2.60 -4.05 3.33
C ALA A 30 -3.01 -3.18 2.13
N ALA A 31 -3.23 -1.88 2.38
CA ALA A 31 -3.53 -0.91 1.33
C ALA A 31 -2.38 -0.78 0.33
N LEU A 32 -1.14 -0.63 0.81
CA LEU A 32 0.04 -0.48 -0.03
C LEU A 32 0.29 -1.71 -0.91
N GLU A 33 0.27 -2.92 -0.35
CA GLU A 33 0.48 -4.16 -1.10
C GLU A 33 -0.61 -4.39 -2.15
N SER A 34 -1.88 -4.14 -1.80
CA SER A 34 -3.00 -4.31 -2.73
C SER A 34 -2.95 -3.30 -3.87
N ALA A 35 -2.74 -2.02 -3.54
CA ALA A 35 -2.63 -0.97 -4.55
C ALA A 35 -1.42 -1.17 -5.46
N SER A 36 -0.29 -1.64 -4.91
CA SER A 36 0.94 -1.86 -5.68
C SER A 36 0.77 -2.92 -6.77
N GLN A 37 -0.02 -3.97 -6.54
CA GLN A 37 -0.35 -4.95 -7.58
C GLN A 37 -1.07 -4.31 -8.76
N ALA A 38 -2.11 -3.50 -8.48
CA ALA A 38 -2.87 -2.82 -9.51
C ALA A 38 -2.00 -1.82 -10.28
N VAL A 39 -1.23 -1.00 -9.58
CA VAL A 39 -0.30 -0.04 -10.18
C VAL A 39 0.74 -0.75 -11.05
N TRP A 40 1.31 -1.85 -10.56
CA TRP A 40 2.31 -2.61 -11.30
C TRP A 40 1.76 -3.17 -12.60
N VAL A 41 0.55 -3.75 -12.61
CA VAL A 41 -0.08 -4.21 -13.86
C VAL A 41 -0.33 -3.04 -14.81
N MET A 42 -0.83 -1.90 -14.29
CA MET A 42 -1.23 -0.75 -15.10
C MET A 42 -0.11 0.26 -15.41
N SER A 43 1.14 0.00 -15.01
CA SER A 43 2.25 0.93 -15.35
C SER A 43 2.75 0.81 -16.79
N SER A 44 2.29 -0.16 -17.59
CA SER A 44 2.65 -0.29 -19.01
C SER A 44 1.45 -0.23 -19.93
N ARG A 45 1.44 0.63 -20.96
CA ARG A 45 0.37 0.67 -21.97
C ARG A 45 0.46 -0.42 -23.04
N ASP A 46 1.56 -1.19 -23.07
CA ASP A 46 1.68 -2.32 -23.99
C ASP A 46 0.79 -3.49 -23.52
N PRO A 47 -0.24 -3.90 -24.30
CA PRO A 47 -1.13 -4.99 -23.93
C PRO A 47 -0.40 -6.30 -23.61
N ARG A 48 0.73 -6.58 -24.27
CA ARG A 48 1.52 -7.80 -24.00
C ARG A 48 2.16 -7.76 -22.62
N GLU A 49 2.71 -6.62 -22.24
CA GLU A 49 3.29 -6.43 -20.91
C GLU A 49 2.23 -6.44 -19.81
N VAL A 50 1.07 -5.82 -20.04
CA VAL A 50 -0.08 -5.87 -19.11
C VAL A 50 -0.51 -7.32 -18.88
N LEU A 51 -0.69 -8.09 -19.96
CA LEU A 51 -1.06 -9.49 -19.90
C LEU A 51 0.00 -10.31 -19.14
N ARG A 52 1.28 -10.12 -19.46
CA ARG A 52 2.39 -10.81 -18.79
C ARG A 52 2.37 -10.56 -17.28
N ARG A 53 2.22 -9.30 -16.84
CA ARG A 53 2.16 -8.93 -15.42
C ARG A 53 0.92 -9.50 -14.73
N HIS A 54 -0.23 -9.42 -15.38
CA HIS A 54 -1.45 -10.00 -14.84
C HIS A 54 -1.31 -11.51 -14.64
N LEU A 55 -0.81 -12.23 -15.65
CA LEU A 55 -0.59 -13.68 -15.56
C LEU A 55 0.47 -14.05 -14.52
N SER A 56 1.51 -13.23 -14.35
CA SER A 56 2.47 -13.36 -13.24
C SER A 56 1.78 -13.38 -11.87
N LEU A 57 0.82 -12.48 -11.63
CA LEU A 57 0.06 -12.46 -10.36
C LEU A 57 -0.86 -13.69 -10.23
N VAL A 58 -1.54 -14.08 -11.31
CA VAL A 58 -2.41 -15.27 -11.32
C VAL A 58 -1.62 -16.55 -11.00
N LEU A 59 -0.44 -16.72 -11.60
CA LEU A 59 0.40 -17.88 -11.37
C LEU A 59 1.00 -17.92 -9.96
N ALA A 60 1.29 -16.76 -9.38
CA ALA A 60 1.69 -16.65 -7.98
C ALA A 60 0.53 -17.01 -7.04
N ASP A 61 -0.70 -16.54 -7.33
CA ASP A 61 -1.90 -16.89 -6.56
C ASP A 61 -2.20 -18.40 -6.61
N TRP A 62 -2.04 -19.05 -7.77
CA TRP A 62 -2.19 -20.50 -7.87
C TRP A 62 -1.16 -21.26 -7.02
N ALA A 63 0.04 -20.71 -6.85
CA ALA A 63 1.04 -21.28 -5.95
C ALA A 63 0.60 -21.15 -4.47
N GLU A 64 -0.01 -20.02 -4.08
CA GLU A 64 -0.58 -19.84 -2.74
C GLU A 64 -1.81 -20.72 -2.52
N GLN A 65 -2.71 -20.84 -3.51
CA GLN A 65 -3.86 -21.75 -3.46
C GLN A 65 -3.40 -23.19 -3.20
N ARG A 66 -2.34 -23.64 -3.90
CA ARG A 66 -1.77 -24.97 -3.68
C ARG A 66 -1.19 -25.14 -2.27
N LYS A 67 -0.60 -24.10 -1.68
CA LYS A 67 -0.11 -24.15 -0.28
C LYS A 67 -1.26 -24.26 0.71
N ALA A 68 -2.35 -23.55 0.46
CA ALA A 68 -3.54 -23.52 1.29
C ALA A 68 -4.40 -24.78 1.19
N GLU A 69 -4.33 -25.50 0.07
CA GLU A 69 -5.02 -26.77 -0.12
C GLU A 69 -4.60 -27.81 0.94
N VAL A 70 -5.51 -28.68 1.35
CA VAL A 70 -5.26 -29.76 2.32
C VAL A 70 -5.23 -31.12 1.65
N ASP A 71 -5.98 -31.31 0.57
CA ASP A 71 -6.00 -32.55 -0.20
C ASP A 71 -4.75 -32.71 -1.09
N VAL A 72 -4.08 -33.85 -0.96
CA VAL A 72 -2.85 -34.18 -1.70
C VAL A 72 -3.13 -34.37 -3.19
N GLU A 73 -4.25 -35.01 -3.56
CA GLU A 73 -4.59 -35.21 -4.97
C GLU A 73 -4.88 -33.87 -5.63
N ARG A 74 -5.69 -33.03 -4.98
CA ARG A 74 -5.96 -31.66 -5.45
C ARG A 74 -4.69 -30.81 -5.57
N LYS A 75 -3.71 -30.95 -4.65
CA LYS A 75 -2.41 -30.26 -4.76
C LYS A 75 -1.65 -30.62 -6.02
N GLU A 76 -1.64 -31.89 -6.40
CA GLU A 76 -0.96 -32.32 -7.64
C GLU A 76 -1.73 -31.86 -8.88
N VAL A 77 -3.06 -31.82 -8.84
CA VAL A 77 -3.86 -31.21 -9.92
C VAL A 77 -3.52 -29.72 -10.10
N LEU A 78 -3.48 -28.93 -9.02
CA LEU A 78 -3.13 -27.49 -9.08
C LEU A 78 -1.70 -27.27 -9.60
N LYS A 79 -0.76 -28.13 -9.18
CA LYS A 79 0.61 -28.11 -9.70
C LYS A 79 0.65 -28.38 -11.20
N GLN A 80 -0.08 -29.39 -11.66
CA GLN A 80 -0.11 -29.74 -13.09
C GLN A 80 -0.75 -28.61 -13.91
N GLN A 81 -1.87 -28.04 -13.46
CA GLN A 81 -2.51 -26.89 -14.10
C GLN A 81 -1.55 -25.71 -14.28
N ARG A 82 -0.76 -25.40 -13.24
CA ARG A 82 0.27 -24.35 -13.31
C ARG A 82 1.36 -24.67 -14.33
N LEU A 83 1.84 -25.92 -14.37
CA LEU A 83 2.86 -26.36 -15.33
C LEU A 83 2.34 -26.31 -16.77
N ASP A 84 1.10 -26.74 -17.00
CA ASP A 84 0.47 -26.71 -18.32
C ASP A 84 0.34 -25.27 -18.83
N LEU A 85 -0.12 -24.35 -17.97
CA LEU A 85 -0.20 -22.93 -18.35
C LEU A 85 1.18 -22.34 -18.63
N LEU A 86 2.20 -22.65 -17.83
CA LEU A 86 3.58 -22.21 -18.10
C LEU A 86 4.11 -22.73 -19.44
N ALA A 87 3.79 -23.97 -19.81
CA ALA A 87 4.17 -24.52 -21.11
C ALA A 87 3.49 -23.77 -22.28
N ILE A 88 2.21 -23.41 -22.12
CA ILE A 88 1.47 -22.60 -23.10
C ILE A 88 2.10 -21.20 -23.23
N LEU A 89 2.44 -20.55 -22.11
CA LEU A 89 3.05 -19.22 -22.15
C LEU A 89 4.45 -19.26 -22.79
N ALA A 90 5.25 -20.28 -22.48
CA ALA A 90 6.55 -20.49 -23.07
C ALA A 90 6.48 -20.70 -24.59
N SER A 91 5.48 -21.44 -25.09
CA SER A 91 5.30 -21.64 -26.55
C SER A 91 4.94 -20.34 -27.30
N HIS A 92 4.39 -19.35 -26.59
CA HIS A 92 4.12 -18.01 -27.11
C HIS A 92 5.25 -17.00 -26.81
N GLY A 93 6.37 -17.45 -26.24
CA GLY A 93 7.49 -16.59 -25.87
C GLY A 93 7.20 -15.64 -24.70
N VAL A 94 6.15 -15.89 -23.92
CA VAL A 94 5.77 -15.07 -22.77
C VAL A 94 6.49 -15.59 -21.54
N LYS A 95 7.44 -14.80 -21.03
CA LYS A 95 8.14 -15.09 -19.78
C LYS A 95 7.43 -14.42 -18.60
N VAL A 96 7.02 -15.22 -17.63
CA VAL A 96 6.40 -14.77 -16.39
C VAL A 96 7.32 -15.07 -15.21
N ASP A 97 7.33 -14.17 -14.24
CA ASP A 97 8.05 -14.31 -12.98
C ASP A 97 7.05 -14.19 -11.82
N ASP A 98 7.36 -14.76 -10.66
CA ASP A 98 6.55 -14.61 -9.43
C ASP A 98 7.03 -13.37 -8.67
N PRO A 99 6.35 -12.20 -8.74
CA PRO A 99 6.86 -10.98 -8.13
C PRO A 99 6.70 -11.03 -6.60
N SER A 100 7.74 -10.67 -5.87
CA SER A 100 7.63 -10.51 -4.41
C SER A 100 6.83 -9.25 -4.06
N TYR A 101 6.21 -9.21 -2.89
CA TYR A 101 5.55 -7.99 -2.39
C TYR A 101 6.51 -6.79 -2.37
N LEU A 102 7.77 -6.98 -1.97
CA LEU A 102 8.76 -5.91 -1.99
C LEU A 102 9.01 -5.39 -3.41
N THR A 103 9.10 -6.30 -4.39
CA THR A 103 9.25 -5.94 -5.81
C THR A 103 8.06 -5.11 -6.28
N LEU A 104 6.83 -5.53 -5.94
CA LEU A 104 5.62 -4.82 -6.32
C LEU A 104 5.56 -3.43 -5.67
N VAL A 105 5.83 -3.33 -4.37
CA VAL A 105 5.79 -2.08 -3.61
C VAL A 105 6.83 -1.09 -4.11
N THR A 106 8.07 -1.52 -4.33
CA THR A 106 9.13 -0.64 -4.83
C THR A 106 8.87 -0.20 -6.27
N ALA A 107 8.38 -1.09 -7.14
CA ALA A 107 8.01 -0.75 -8.51
C ALA A 107 6.84 0.25 -8.55
N ALA A 108 5.81 0.05 -7.72
CA ALA A 108 4.68 0.96 -7.64
C ALA A 108 5.10 2.32 -7.06
N ALA A 109 5.91 2.35 -6.00
CA ALA A 109 6.41 3.61 -5.44
C ALA A 109 7.27 4.38 -6.46
N HIS A 110 8.11 3.68 -7.22
CA HIS A 110 8.88 4.28 -8.32
C HIS A 110 7.96 4.87 -9.38
N GLU A 111 6.98 4.10 -9.86
CA GLU A 111 6.00 4.56 -10.86
C GLU A 111 5.29 5.83 -10.42
N VAL A 112 4.82 5.86 -9.16
CA VAL A 112 4.12 7.03 -8.61
C VAL A 112 5.07 8.23 -8.52
N ARG A 113 6.31 8.03 -8.07
CA ARG A 113 7.32 9.11 -7.98
C ARG A 113 7.67 9.69 -9.35
N THR A 114 7.72 8.86 -10.39
CA THR A 114 8.03 9.31 -11.76
C THR A 114 6.87 10.09 -12.39
N ASN A 115 5.62 9.75 -12.05
CA ASN A 115 4.43 10.26 -12.74
C ASN A 115 3.61 11.28 -11.92
N LEU A 116 3.87 11.44 -10.62
CA LEU A 116 3.29 12.51 -9.80
C LEU A 116 4.38 13.52 -9.41
N SER A 117 4.23 14.77 -9.86
CA SER A 117 5.18 15.87 -9.62
C SER A 117 5.16 16.44 -8.20
N ASP A 118 4.17 16.09 -7.38
CA ASP A 118 3.75 16.90 -6.22
C ASP A 118 3.99 16.23 -4.86
N GLY A 119 5.05 15.44 -4.70
CA GLY A 119 5.39 14.95 -3.37
C GLY A 119 6.73 14.24 -3.27
N ASP A 120 7.40 14.45 -2.14
CA ASP A 120 8.52 13.65 -1.68
C ASP A 120 8.01 12.24 -1.34
N LEU A 121 7.86 11.41 -2.38
CA LEU A 121 7.71 9.98 -2.21
C LEU A 121 9.09 9.44 -1.86
N ALA A 122 9.26 9.19 -0.56
CA ALA A 122 10.34 8.48 0.11
C ALA A 122 11.23 7.69 -0.87
N ASP A 123 12.55 7.83 -0.77
CA ASP A 123 13.49 7.14 -1.64
C ASP A 123 13.33 5.59 -1.58
N PRO A 124 13.88 4.83 -2.54
CA PRO A 124 13.69 3.38 -2.57
C PRO A 124 14.09 2.64 -1.27
N ALA A 125 15.16 3.08 -0.60
CA ALA A 125 15.62 2.47 0.64
C ALA A 125 14.66 2.79 1.79
N GLN A 126 14.13 4.01 1.84
CA GLN A 126 13.13 4.41 2.80
C GLN A 126 11.80 3.67 2.59
N VAL A 127 11.35 3.50 1.34
CA VAL A 127 10.16 2.69 1.00
C VAL A 127 10.32 1.25 1.49
N GLU A 128 11.46 0.63 1.21
CA GLU A 128 11.74 -0.74 1.67
C GLU A 128 11.75 -0.81 3.20
N ARG A 129 12.43 0.12 3.89
CA ARG A 129 12.48 0.18 5.36
C ARG A 129 11.07 0.27 5.95
N LEU A 130 10.27 1.22 5.48
CA LEU A 130 8.90 1.45 5.95
C LEU A 130 8.01 0.21 5.71
N TRP A 131 8.11 -0.40 4.53
CA TRP A 131 7.35 -1.61 4.21
C TRP A 131 7.78 -2.80 5.09
N ARG A 132 9.09 -3.04 5.26
CA ARG A 132 9.59 -4.14 6.10
C ARG A 132 9.17 -3.98 7.56
N ALA A 133 9.25 -2.76 8.10
CA ALA A 133 8.81 -2.47 9.46
C ALA A 133 7.31 -2.76 9.63
N SER A 134 6.49 -2.33 8.66
CA SER A 134 5.05 -2.57 8.67
C SER A 134 4.68 -4.05 8.49
N ALA A 135 5.40 -4.77 7.62
CA ALA A 135 5.27 -6.22 7.45
C ALA A 135 5.65 -6.98 8.72
N GLY A 136 6.78 -6.65 9.34
CA GLY A 136 7.16 -7.21 10.62
C GLY A 136 6.09 -6.99 11.69
N SER A 137 5.55 -5.78 11.77
CA SER A 137 4.52 -5.41 12.76
C SER A 137 3.21 -6.17 12.56
N ALA A 138 2.74 -6.26 11.30
CA ALA A 138 1.56 -7.04 10.95
C ALA A 138 1.72 -8.52 11.37
N HIS A 139 2.90 -9.10 11.15
CA HIS A 139 3.23 -10.46 11.57
C HIS A 139 3.59 -10.62 13.06
N GLY A 140 3.42 -9.58 13.88
CA GLY A 140 3.66 -9.64 15.33
C GLY A 140 5.14 -9.80 15.70
N LYS A 141 6.06 -9.38 14.82
CA LYS A 141 7.49 -9.39 15.11
C LYS A 141 7.83 -8.26 16.09
N MET A 142 8.86 -8.48 16.90
CA MET A 142 9.28 -7.55 17.95
C MET A 142 10.15 -6.39 17.42
N TRP A 143 11.05 -6.67 16.47
CA TRP A 143 12.04 -5.71 15.98
C TRP A 143 11.45 -4.41 15.39
N PRO A 144 10.28 -4.39 14.72
CA PRO A 144 9.70 -3.14 14.21
C PRO A 144 9.34 -2.18 15.34
N SER A 145 9.01 -2.70 16.52
CA SER A 145 8.73 -1.87 17.69
C SER A 145 9.97 -1.16 18.22
N LEU A 146 11.17 -1.61 17.85
CA LEU A 146 12.44 -0.94 18.16
C LEU A 146 12.79 0.08 17.08
N GLU A 147 12.54 -0.26 15.81
CA GLU A 147 12.81 0.60 14.65
C GLU A 147 11.85 1.77 14.49
N LEU A 148 10.66 1.67 15.06
CA LEU A 148 9.59 2.67 14.98
C LEU A 148 9.47 3.42 16.30
N ARG A 149 10.62 3.69 16.93
CA ARG A 149 10.73 4.49 18.14
C ARG A 149 11.79 5.56 17.97
N VAL A 150 11.50 6.72 18.55
CA VAL A 150 12.47 7.79 18.75
C VAL A 150 12.79 7.86 20.23
N SER A 151 14.07 8.01 20.56
CA SER A 151 14.52 8.23 21.93
C SER A 151 15.04 9.65 22.07
N VAL A 152 14.66 10.30 23.17
CA VAL A 152 15.08 11.65 23.54
C VAL A 152 15.70 11.60 24.93
N GLU A 153 16.93 12.09 25.06
CA GLU A 153 17.57 12.29 26.35
C GLU A 153 17.14 13.64 26.94
N ARG A 154 16.66 13.61 28.18
CA ARG A 154 16.31 14.83 28.93
C ARG A 154 16.71 14.67 30.40
N ASP A 155 17.50 15.62 30.90
CA ASP A 155 18.00 15.64 32.27
C ASP A 155 18.70 14.33 32.70
N GLY A 156 19.48 13.73 31.78
CA GLY A 156 20.20 12.48 32.00
C GLY A 156 19.32 11.22 32.04
N ARG A 157 18.06 11.33 31.60
CA ARG A 157 17.12 10.21 31.47
C ARG A 157 16.69 10.04 30.02
N SER A 158 16.66 8.79 29.58
CA SER A 158 16.17 8.40 28.26
C SER A 158 14.66 8.20 28.27
N PHE A 159 13.96 8.86 27.35
CA PHE A 159 12.54 8.65 27.09
C PHE A 159 12.36 8.13 25.68
N SER A 160 11.53 7.10 25.49
CA SER A 160 11.31 6.47 24.19
C SER A 160 9.82 6.52 23.82
N PHE A 161 9.53 6.96 22.61
CA PHE A 161 8.18 7.17 22.10
C PHE A 161 8.03 6.54 20.70
N PRO A 162 6.82 6.19 20.26
CA PRO A 162 6.58 5.82 18.87
C PRO A 162 7.05 6.91 17.90
N ASP A 163 7.68 6.49 16.80
CA ASP A 163 8.08 7.38 15.71
C ASP A 163 6.85 7.74 14.85
N ALA A 164 6.18 8.82 15.23
CA ALA A 164 4.97 9.31 14.55
C ALA A 164 5.24 9.67 13.08
N ASP A 165 6.44 10.13 12.75
CA ASP A 165 6.81 10.50 11.38
C ASP A 165 6.97 9.25 10.52
N ALA A 166 7.68 8.23 10.98
CA ALA A 166 7.77 6.96 10.26
C ALA A 166 6.40 6.26 10.14
N MET A 167 5.58 6.31 11.19
CA MET A 167 4.24 5.73 11.20
C MET A 167 3.29 6.47 10.24
N SER A 168 3.37 7.78 10.15
CA SER A 168 2.59 8.56 9.20
C SER A 168 3.13 8.41 7.78
N ALA A 169 4.44 8.29 7.60
CA ALA A 169 5.07 8.14 6.29
C ALA A 169 4.57 6.89 5.54
N ILE A 170 4.41 5.74 6.21
CA ILE A 170 3.85 4.54 5.56
C ILE A 170 2.38 4.75 5.15
N LEU A 171 1.59 5.46 5.97
CA LEU A 171 0.20 5.78 5.64
C LEU A 171 0.11 6.73 4.45
N VAL A 172 0.97 7.75 4.40
CA VAL A 172 1.08 8.68 3.28
C VAL A 172 1.48 7.92 2.02
N LEU A 173 2.49 7.04 2.08
CA LEU A 173 2.91 6.20 0.96
C LEU A 173 1.74 5.32 0.47
N ALA A 174 1.07 4.60 1.36
CA ALA A 174 -0.07 3.76 1.04
C ALA A 174 -1.20 4.56 0.36
N ASN A 175 -1.52 5.74 0.89
CA ASN A 175 -2.52 6.63 0.32
C ASN A 175 -2.13 7.10 -1.08
N ARG A 176 -0.88 7.54 -1.28
CA ARG A 176 -0.41 8.03 -2.59
C ARG A 176 -0.43 6.94 -3.66
N VAL A 177 0.07 5.74 -3.33
CA VAL A 177 0.05 4.59 -4.26
C VAL A 177 -1.39 4.19 -4.58
N THR A 178 -2.28 4.19 -3.58
CA THR A 178 -3.71 3.89 -3.78
C THR A 178 -4.39 4.92 -4.68
N GLN A 179 -4.20 6.22 -4.39
CA GLN A 179 -4.76 7.31 -5.20
C GLN A 179 -4.29 7.24 -6.65
N TYR A 180 -2.98 7.05 -6.86
CA TYR A 180 -2.42 6.87 -8.19
C TYR A 180 -3.04 5.66 -8.90
N GLY A 181 -3.13 4.51 -8.22
CA GLY A 181 -3.74 3.30 -8.77
C GLY A 181 -5.20 3.53 -9.21
N VAL A 182 -5.98 4.26 -8.42
CA VAL A 182 -7.36 4.62 -8.78
C VAL A 182 -7.40 5.49 -10.03
N PHE A 183 -6.61 6.56 -10.10
CA PHE A 183 -6.58 7.42 -11.29
C PHE A 183 -6.07 6.69 -12.52
N ARG A 184 -5.06 5.85 -12.34
CA ARG A 184 -4.53 5.02 -13.41
C ARG A 184 -5.57 4.03 -13.93
N PHE A 185 -6.38 3.45 -13.05
CA PHE A 185 -7.48 2.59 -13.45
C PHE A 185 -8.54 3.32 -14.29
N ILE A 186 -8.93 4.52 -13.87
CA ILE A 186 -9.90 5.36 -14.60
C ILE A 186 -9.36 5.68 -16.00
N ASP A 187 -8.08 6.03 -16.08
CA ASP A 187 -7.37 6.28 -17.34
C ASP A 187 -7.31 5.01 -18.23
N TYR A 188 -7.03 3.84 -17.65
CA TYR A 188 -7.08 2.56 -18.35
C TYR A 188 -8.47 2.19 -18.88
N ALA A 189 -9.51 2.57 -18.16
CA ALA A 189 -10.89 2.37 -18.57
C ALA A 189 -11.34 3.35 -19.67
N GLY A 190 -10.48 4.27 -20.12
CA GLY A 190 -10.77 5.23 -21.19
C GLY A 190 -11.59 6.43 -20.72
N HIS A 191 -11.63 6.70 -19.42
CA HIS A 191 -12.41 7.80 -18.83
C HIS A 191 -11.60 9.07 -18.54
N GLU A 192 -10.32 9.11 -18.94
CA GLU A 192 -9.43 10.26 -18.73
C GLU A 192 -10.02 11.61 -19.17
N PRO A 193 -10.70 11.74 -20.34
CA PRO A 193 -11.21 13.04 -20.78
C PRO A 193 -12.24 13.68 -19.84
N GLN A 194 -12.90 12.87 -18.99
CA GLN A 194 -13.92 13.34 -18.05
C GLN A 194 -13.38 13.45 -16.61
N LEU A 195 -12.15 12.99 -16.35
CA LEU A 195 -11.64 12.84 -15.00
C LEU A 195 -11.43 14.18 -14.31
N ALA A 196 -10.81 15.15 -15.00
CA ALA A 196 -10.56 16.48 -14.47
C ALA A 196 -11.87 17.18 -14.06
N GLU A 197 -12.88 17.12 -14.93
CA GLU A 197 -14.20 17.70 -14.66
C GLU A 197 -14.89 17.01 -13.47
N ARG A 198 -14.88 15.67 -13.43
CA ARG A 198 -15.48 14.91 -12.31
C ARG A 198 -14.78 15.18 -10.99
N LEU A 199 -13.45 15.29 -10.98
CA LEU A 199 -12.69 15.63 -9.78
C LEU A 199 -12.99 17.04 -9.30
N ARG A 200 -13.07 17.99 -10.23
CA ARG A 200 -13.48 19.37 -9.92
C ARG A 200 -14.87 19.41 -9.30
N ALA A 201 -15.86 18.81 -9.97
CA ALA A 201 -17.23 18.76 -9.47
C ALA A 201 -17.34 18.10 -8.09
N THR A 202 -16.61 17.00 -7.88
CA THR A 202 -16.56 16.30 -6.59
C THR A 202 -15.92 17.16 -5.50
N SER A 203 -14.81 17.85 -5.82
CA SER A 203 -14.09 18.71 -4.87
C SER A 203 -14.94 19.90 -4.43
N LEU A 204 -15.65 20.52 -5.38
CA LEU A 204 -16.61 21.60 -5.10
C LEU A 204 -17.76 21.11 -4.21
N SER A 205 -18.36 19.96 -4.55
CA SER A 205 -19.44 19.35 -3.78
C SER A 205 -18.99 19.01 -2.34
N TRP A 206 -17.78 18.48 -2.20
CA TRP A 206 -17.22 18.12 -0.90
C TRP A 206 -16.90 19.35 -0.06
N TYR A 207 -16.22 20.35 -0.64
CA TYR A 207 -15.91 21.61 0.04
C TYR A 207 -17.16 22.35 0.52
N ALA A 208 -18.25 22.32 -0.26
CA ALA A 208 -19.52 22.89 0.14
C ALA A 208 -20.09 22.26 1.41
N ARG A 209 -19.82 20.97 1.66
CA ARG A 209 -20.40 20.19 2.77
C ARG A 209 -19.55 20.12 4.03
N ILE A 210 -18.23 20.24 3.91
CA ILE A 210 -17.36 20.16 5.09
C ILE A 210 -17.50 21.41 5.98
N PRO A 211 -17.49 21.27 7.32
CA PRO A 211 -17.38 22.41 8.23
C PRO A 211 -16.10 23.20 7.96
N LYS A 212 -16.22 24.53 7.91
CA LYS A 212 -15.08 25.42 7.65
C LYS A 212 -14.47 25.88 8.97
N VAL A 213 -13.15 25.89 9.05
CA VAL A 213 -12.42 26.55 10.15
C VAL A 213 -12.44 28.08 9.95
N PRO A 214 -12.31 28.88 11.02
CA PRO A 214 -12.23 30.33 10.90
C PRO A 214 -11.13 30.77 9.90
N GLY A 215 -11.49 31.67 8.97
CA GLY A 215 -10.58 32.16 7.93
C GLY A 215 -10.48 31.29 6.67
N ALA A 216 -11.16 30.15 6.61
CA ALA A 216 -11.26 29.39 5.36
C ALA A 216 -12.13 30.14 4.33
N PRO A 217 -11.80 30.02 3.01
CA PRO A 217 -12.60 30.60 1.94
C PRO A 217 -14.07 30.17 1.97
N THR A 218 -14.95 31.01 1.43
CA THR A 218 -16.38 30.64 1.33
C THR A 218 -16.60 29.66 0.18
N ARG A 219 -15.85 29.83 -0.92
CA ARG A 219 -15.83 28.91 -2.07
C ARG A 219 -14.43 28.37 -2.29
N LEU A 220 -14.32 27.13 -2.76
CA LEU A 220 -13.03 26.52 -3.04
C LEU A 220 -12.30 27.27 -4.17
N GLU A 221 -13.07 27.83 -5.10
CA GLU A 221 -12.58 28.61 -6.23
C GLU A 221 -11.93 29.94 -5.82
N ASP A 222 -12.16 30.41 -4.59
CA ASP A 222 -11.55 31.63 -4.07
C ASP A 222 -10.13 31.37 -3.53
N VAL A 223 -9.68 30.11 -3.49
CA VAL A 223 -8.32 29.74 -3.08
C VAL A 223 -7.32 30.22 -4.12
N SER A 224 -6.30 30.94 -3.68
CA SER A 224 -5.18 31.35 -4.54
C SER A 224 -4.55 30.13 -5.23
N GLY A 225 -4.46 30.17 -6.55
CA GLY A 225 -3.93 29.06 -7.37
C GLY A 225 -4.98 28.02 -7.79
N TYR A 226 -6.26 28.24 -7.53
CA TYR A 226 -7.31 27.37 -8.07
C TYR A 226 -7.31 27.41 -9.62
N PRO A 227 -7.35 26.26 -10.30
CA PRO A 227 -7.21 26.22 -11.76
C PRO A 227 -8.36 26.97 -12.47
N PRO A 228 -8.04 27.79 -13.50
CA PRO A 228 -9.05 28.49 -14.29
C PRO A 228 -9.94 27.53 -15.08
N LEU A 229 -11.09 28.03 -15.55
CA LEU A 229 -11.99 27.33 -16.47
C LEU A 229 -11.34 27.13 -17.85
#